data_AF-A0A7V9AIL7-F1
#
_entry.id   AF-A0A7V9AIL7-F1
#
_cell.length_a   1.000
_cell.length_b   1.000
_cell.length_c   1.000
_cell.angle_alpha   90.00
_cell.angle_beta   90.00
_cell.angle_gamma   90.00
#
_symmetry.space_group_name_H-M   'P 1'
#
loop_
_entity.id
_entity.type
_entity.pdbx_description
1 polymer ?
#
loop_
_entity_poly.entity_id
_entity_poly.type
_entity_poly.pdbx_seq_one_letter_code
_entity_poly.pdbx_strand_id
1 'polypeptide(L)'
;MPGILYRLSLAEPHTHLFRVEIAIEGVQGPQELAMPSWTPGSYLLREFPRNVQEFHAEDGAGRTLGWQKTDKNRWRVEEPTYGALRVRYAVYANELTVRTSHLDASHGYVNGASVFMYVAGREAEEATVEIDAPVGWRPATALRDAGPHHHFHARDYDELVDSPIEIGTHELLEFEVAGRPHRYAIWGHGNYDPERLIADTRKIVLAEKDLFGALPYEEFTFILHLVPGAYGGLEHRSSTSLLIDRWSFHGEEYERFLGLVAHELFHAWNGKRIRPAPLGPFDYTRENYTRNLWVVEGLTTYYTDLILRRAGLITPERYLVKLEEAINRLQSQPGRQVQTLEESSFDAWIKFYRPDEHTPNSQISYYQKGALVGLLLDLHIRSATEGTRSLDDVMGLLWERYGAPDRGFPEAGEESVIERIAQEVCGEPLGDFFDRYLRSTAELEYGR
;
A
#
# COMPACT_ATOMS: atom_id res chain seq x y z
N MET A 1 -23.05 7.88 -16.72
CA MET A 1 -22.92 6.79 -17.71
C MET A 1 -22.91 5.49 -16.93
N PRO A 2 -23.41 4.35 -17.45
CA PRO A 2 -23.23 3.10 -16.72
C PRO A 2 -21.72 2.84 -16.60
N GLY A 3 -21.24 2.60 -15.37
CA GLY A 3 -19.83 2.31 -15.09
C GLY A 3 -19.40 0.94 -15.61
N ILE A 4 -18.16 0.54 -15.32
CA ILE A 4 -17.62 -0.77 -15.70
C ILE A 4 -18.07 -1.82 -14.67
N LEU A 5 -18.60 -2.95 -15.15
CA LEU A 5 -19.02 -4.04 -14.28
C LEU A 5 -18.00 -5.18 -14.32
N TYR A 6 -17.50 -5.55 -13.15
CA TYR A 6 -16.65 -6.71 -12.93
C TYR A 6 -17.47 -7.80 -12.22
N ARG A 7 -17.45 -9.01 -12.75
CA ARG A 7 -17.95 -10.21 -12.04
C ARG A 7 -16.76 -11.08 -11.70
N LEU A 8 -16.57 -11.33 -10.41
CA LEU A 8 -15.53 -12.21 -9.89
C LEU A 8 -16.19 -13.49 -9.37
N SER A 9 -15.88 -14.63 -9.99
CA SER A 9 -16.33 -15.93 -9.53
C SER A 9 -15.21 -16.76 -8.94
N LEU A 10 -15.52 -17.38 -7.80
CA LEU A 10 -14.69 -18.28 -7.01
C LEU A 10 -15.33 -19.68 -6.94
N ALA A 11 -16.19 -20.05 -7.89
CA ALA A 11 -17.03 -21.24 -7.82
C ALA A 11 -16.25 -22.57 -7.69
N GLU A 12 -15.01 -22.62 -8.18
CA GLU A 12 -14.15 -23.81 -8.16
C GLU A 12 -12.83 -23.52 -7.42
N PRO A 13 -12.87 -23.24 -6.11
CA PRO A 13 -11.71 -22.66 -5.41
C PRO A 13 -10.49 -23.59 -5.37
N HIS A 14 -10.70 -24.90 -5.50
CA HIS A 14 -9.63 -25.91 -5.55
C HIS A 14 -8.77 -25.86 -6.82
N THR A 15 -9.18 -25.12 -7.85
CA THR A 15 -8.37 -24.93 -9.08
C THR A 15 -7.39 -23.78 -8.97
N HIS A 16 -7.49 -22.98 -7.90
CA HIS A 16 -6.74 -21.73 -7.73
C HIS A 16 -7.03 -20.71 -8.85
N LEU A 17 -8.17 -20.80 -9.55
CA LEU A 17 -8.54 -19.88 -10.63
C LEU A 17 -9.66 -18.93 -10.21
N PHE A 18 -9.37 -17.65 -10.17
CA PHE A 18 -10.40 -16.62 -10.22
C PHE A 18 -10.92 -16.52 -11.66
N ARG A 19 -12.24 -16.51 -11.85
CA ARG A 19 -12.85 -16.23 -13.15
C ARG A 19 -13.40 -14.80 -13.13
N VAL A 20 -12.98 -13.99 -14.09
CA VAL A 20 -13.39 -12.58 -14.18
C VAL A 20 -14.16 -12.35 -15.48
N GLU A 21 -15.30 -11.67 -15.38
CA GLU A 21 -16.00 -11.07 -16.52
C GLU A 21 -15.98 -9.54 -16.36
N ILE A 22 -15.60 -8.82 -17.42
CA ILE A 22 -15.71 -7.37 -17.52
C ILE A 22 -16.81 -7.08 -18.53
N ALA A 23 -17.87 -6.38 -18.11
CA ALA A 23 -18.98 -5.98 -18.95
C ALA A 23 -19.02 -4.45 -19.07
N ILE A 24 -19.12 -3.98 -20.31
CA ILE A 24 -19.01 -2.56 -20.67
C ILE A 24 -20.07 -2.24 -21.71
N GLU A 25 -20.81 -1.16 -21.49
CA GLU A 25 -21.84 -0.66 -22.41
C GLU A 25 -21.35 0.58 -23.17
N GLY A 26 -22.00 0.89 -24.29
CA GLY A 26 -21.75 2.10 -25.08
C GLY A 26 -20.36 2.18 -25.73
N VAL A 27 -19.71 1.03 -25.95
CA VAL A 27 -18.39 0.92 -26.58
C VAL A 27 -18.44 1.41 -28.03
N GLN A 28 -17.44 2.21 -28.41
CA GLN A 28 -17.20 2.66 -29.78
C GLN A 28 -15.76 2.32 -30.17
N GLY A 29 -15.59 1.70 -31.34
CA GLY A 29 -14.28 1.26 -31.83
C GLY A 29 -13.64 0.13 -31.00
N PRO A 30 -12.45 -0.35 -31.44
CA PRO A 30 -11.69 -1.38 -30.73
C PRO A 30 -11.31 -0.92 -29.32
N GLN A 31 -11.34 -1.84 -28.36
CA GLN A 31 -10.96 -1.58 -26.97
C GLN A 31 -9.60 -2.20 -26.66
N GLU A 32 -8.85 -1.57 -25.76
CA GLU A 32 -7.64 -2.15 -25.21
C GLU A 32 -7.84 -2.38 -23.71
N LEU A 33 -7.68 -3.63 -23.28
CA LEU A 33 -7.63 -3.99 -21.88
C LEU A 33 -6.18 -4.19 -21.47
N ALA A 34 -5.88 -3.83 -20.23
CA ALA A 34 -4.56 -4.00 -19.66
C ALA A 34 -4.62 -4.51 -18.24
N MET A 35 -3.67 -5.35 -17.86
CA MET A 35 -3.46 -5.77 -16.48
C MET A 35 -2.24 -5.04 -15.91
N PRO A 36 -2.28 -4.59 -14.64
CA PRO A 36 -1.10 -4.03 -13.98
C PRO A 36 0.11 -4.97 -14.03
N SER A 37 1.30 -4.39 -14.20
CA SER A 37 2.56 -5.14 -14.13
C SER A 37 3.21 -5.08 -12.75
N TRP A 38 2.65 -4.28 -11.84
CA TRP A 38 3.08 -4.07 -10.45
C TRP A 38 1.89 -3.53 -9.63
N THR A 39 2.06 -3.39 -8.31
CA THR A 39 1.05 -2.82 -7.41
C THR A 39 1.64 -1.67 -6.59
N PRO A 40 0.93 -0.55 -6.40
CA PRO A 40 1.32 0.51 -5.47
C PRO A 40 1.71 -0.05 -4.10
N GLY A 41 2.73 0.56 -3.46
CA GLY A 41 3.35 0.09 -2.21
C GLY A 41 4.44 -0.98 -2.40
N SER A 42 4.54 -1.61 -3.57
CA SER A 42 5.60 -2.58 -3.88
C SER A 42 6.28 -2.24 -5.21
N TYR A 43 7.38 -1.48 -5.14
CA TYR A 43 8.13 -0.95 -6.30
C TYR A 43 8.96 -2.04 -7.02
N LEU A 44 8.28 -3.02 -7.60
CA LEU A 44 8.84 -4.12 -8.38
C LEU A 44 7.87 -4.53 -9.49
N LEU A 45 8.35 -4.60 -10.74
CA LEU A 45 7.60 -5.25 -11.80
C LEU A 45 7.48 -6.76 -11.52
N ARG A 46 6.24 -7.24 -11.36
CA ARG A 46 5.87 -8.62 -11.02
C ARG A 46 5.28 -9.42 -12.17
N GLU A 47 4.91 -8.76 -13.26
CA GLU A 47 4.35 -9.40 -14.46
C GLU A 47 3.13 -10.29 -14.15
N PHE A 48 2.18 -9.78 -13.35
CA PHE A 48 0.88 -10.43 -13.08
C PHE A 48 0.18 -11.03 -14.32
N PRO A 49 0.24 -10.41 -15.53
CA PRO A 49 -0.29 -11.00 -16.76
C PRO A 49 0.12 -12.45 -17.08
N ARG A 50 1.23 -12.95 -16.51
CA ARG A 50 1.67 -14.34 -16.70
C ARG A 50 0.66 -15.36 -16.16
N ASN A 51 -0.19 -14.95 -15.21
CA ASN A 51 -1.20 -15.80 -14.58
C ASN A 51 -2.54 -15.77 -15.33
N VAL A 52 -2.68 -14.94 -16.37
CA VAL A 52 -3.91 -14.82 -17.16
C VAL A 52 -4.01 -15.95 -18.17
N GLN A 53 -5.16 -16.61 -18.20
CA GLN A 53 -5.51 -17.64 -19.17
C GLN A 53 -6.96 -17.50 -19.63
N GLU A 54 -7.36 -18.31 -20.62
CA GLU A 54 -8.75 -18.41 -21.08
C GLU A 54 -9.37 -17.07 -21.51
N PHE A 55 -8.56 -16.14 -22.06
CA PHE A 55 -9.07 -14.85 -22.53
C PHE A 55 -10.05 -15.04 -23.69
N HIS A 56 -11.24 -14.45 -23.54
CA HIS A 56 -12.32 -14.49 -24.52
C HIS A 56 -13.07 -13.17 -24.52
N ALA A 57 -13.60 -12.77 -25.67
CA ALA A 57 -14.41 -11.58 -25.81
C ALA A 57 -15.64 -11.85 -26.68
N GLU A 58 -16.78 -11.30 -26.28
CA GLU A 58 -18.06 -11.42 -26.97
C GLU A 58 -18.82 -10.08 -26.96
N ASP A 59 -19.72 -9.90 -27.91
CA ASP A 59 -20.67 -8.77 -27.92
C ASP A 59 -21.90 -9.05 -27.04
N GLY A 60 -22.78 -8.06 -26.89
CA GLY A 60 -24.03 -8.19 -26.14
C GLY A 60 -25.02 -9.25 -26.65
N ALA A 61 -24.82 -9.76 -27.88
CA ALA A 61 -25.60 -10.86 -28.46
C ALA A 61 -24.93 -12.23 -28.28
N GLY A 62 -23.77 -12.30 -27.60
CA GLY A 62 -22.99 -13.51 -27.38
C GLY A 62 -22.17 -13.95 -28.60
N ARG A 63 -21.92 -13.04 -29.56
CA ARG A 63 -21.04 -13.36 -30.70
C ARG A 63 -19.59 -13.09 -30.31
N THR A 64 -18.75 -14.09 -30.53
CA THR A 64 -17.31 -13.99 -30.33
C THR A 64 -16.70 -12.84 -31.14
N LEU A 65 -15.86 -12.03 -30.48
CA LEU A 65 -15.08 -10.95 -31.09
C LEU A 65 -13.64 -11.40 -31.29
N GLY A 66 -13.00 -10.92 -32.37
CA GLY A 66 -11.57 -11.09 -32.54
C GLY A 66 -10.79 -10.30 -31.50
N TRP A 67 -9.65 -10.86 -31.07
CA TRP A 67 -8.75 -10.18 -30.15
C TRP A 67 -7.30 -10.59 -30.40
N GLN A 68 -6.37 -9.74 -29.97
CA GLN A 68 -4.94 -9.99 -30.03
C GLN A 68 -4.25 -9.48 -28.77
N LYS A 69 -3.33 -10.29 -28.21
CA LYS A 69 -2.40 -9.81 -27.19
C LYS A 69 -1.31 -8.94 -27.87
N THR A 70 -1.26 -7.65 -27.55
CA THR A 70 -0.41 -6.65 -28.22
C THR A 70 0.89 -6.35 -27.47
N ASP A 71 0.92 -6.61 -26.17
CA ASP A 71 2.09 -6.46 -25.29
C ASP A 71 2.02 -7.50 -24.15
N LYS A 72 3.05 -7.59 -23.30
CA LYS A 72 3.11 -8.50 -22.14
C LYS A 72 1.87 -8.42 -21.25
N ASN A 73 1.24 -7.24 -21.17
CA ASN A 73 0.12 -6.93 -20.30
C ASN A 73 -1.08 -6.26 -21.00
N ARG A 74 -1.19 -6.31 -22.34
CA ARG A 74 -2.25 -5.65 -23.11
C ARG A 74 -2.95 -6.59 -24.09
N TRP A 75 -4.27 -6.44 -24.19
CA TRP A 75 -5.16 -7.18 -25.09
C TRP A 75 -6.04 -6.20 -25.85
N ARG A 76 -5.95 -6.24 -27.18
CA ARG A 76 -6.81 -5.46 -28.06
C ARG A 76 -7.99 -6.32 -28.51
N VAL A 77 -9.19 -5.84 -28.29
CA VAL A 77 -10.46 -6.49 -28.68
C VAL A 77 -11.09 -5.67 -29.80
N GLU A 78 -11.63 -6.36 -30.80
CA GLU A 78 -12.39 -5.74 -31.88
C GLU A 78 -13.65 -5.03 -31.37
N GLU A 79 -14.19 -4.13 -32.20
CA GLU A 79 -15.40 -3.38 -31.84
C GLU A 79 -16.62 -4.32 -31.71
N PRO A 80 -17.38 -4.25 -30.60
CA PRO A 80 -18.60 -5.02 -30.46
C PRO A 80 -19.69 -4.47 -31.38
N THR A 81 -20.59 -5.32 -31.84
CA THR A 81 -21.78 -4.81 -32.52
C THR A 81 -22.78 -4.28 -31.49
N TYR A 82 -23.30 -3.08 -31.72
CA TYR A 82 -24.26 -2.40 -30.84
C TYR A 82 -23.69 -1.94 -29.48
N GLY A 83 -22.37 -1.90 -29.32
CA GLY A 83 -21.69 -1.20 -28.22
C GLY A 83 -21.65 -1.94 -26.87
N ALA A 84 -22.15 -3.17 -26.77
CA ALA A 84 -22.02 -3.98 -25.57
C ALA A 84 -20.85 -4.96 -25.71
N LEU A 85 -19.86 -4.86 -24.82
CA LEU A 85 -18.67 -5.72 -24.78
C LEU A 85 -18.63 -6.53 -23.48
N ARG A 86 -18.37 -7.83 -23.58
CA ARG A 86 -18.02 -8.70 -22.47
C ARG A 86 -16.67 -9.34 -22.71
N VAL A 87 -15.77 -9.23 -21.74
CA VAL A 87 -14.46 -9.90 -21.75
C VAL A 87 -14.39 -10.85 -20.58
N ARG A 88 -14.02 -12.11 -20.84
CA ARG A 88 -13.83 -13.14 -19.81
C ARG A 88 -12.39 -13.61 -19.81
N TYR A 89 -11.86 -13.88 -18.63
CA TYR A 89 -10.56 -14.51 -18.45
C TYR A 89 -10.50 -15.21 -17.10
N ALA A 90 -9.50 -16.07 -16.92
CA ALA A 90 -9.18 -16.67 -15.64
C ALA A 90 -7.79 -16.22 -15.18
N VAL A 91 -7.58 -16.14 -13.87
CA VAL A 91 -6.31 -15.78 -13.23
C VAL A 91 -5.92 -16.86 -12.24
N TYR A 92 -4.76 -17.47 -12.47
CA TYR A 92 -4.17 -18.42 -11.51
C TYR A 92 -3.59 -17.69 -10.29
N ALA A 93 -4.05 -18.08 -9.10
CA ALA A 93 -3.77 -17.43 -7.84
C ALA A 93 -3.45 -18.47 -6.75
N ASN A 94 -2.17 -18.86 -6.68
CA ASN A 94 -1.67 -19.81 -5.67
C ASN A 94 -0.38 -19.29 -5.01
N GLU A 95 -0.31 -17.98 -4.79
CA GLU A 95 0.83 -17.33 -4.14
C GLU A 95 0.29 -16.39 -3.06
N LEU A 96 0.24 -16.85 -1.81
CA LEU A 96 -0.21 -16.02 -0.70
C LEU A 96 0.91 -15.09 -0.24
N THR A 97 0.88 -13.85 -0.75
CA THR A 97 1.61 -12.71 -0.22
C THR A 97 0.67 -11.51 -0.16
N VAL A 98 1.04 -10.46 0.57
CA VAL A 98 0.28 -9.20 0.57
C VAL A 98 0.21 -8.52 -0.81
N ARG A 99 1.08 -8.90 -1.76
CA ARG A 99 1.24 -8.29 -3.10
C ARG A 99 0.71 -9.13 -4.26
N THR A 100 0.21 -10.33 -3.97
CA THR A 100 -0.28 -11.31 -4.94
C THR A 100 -1.64 -11.82 -4.50
N SER A 101 -2.23 -12.77 -5.23
CA SER A 101 -3.52 -13.35 -4.88
C SER A 101 -3.41 -14.83 -4.58
N HIS A 102 -4.32 -15.33 -3.75
CA HIS A 102 -4.40 -16.73 -3.37
C HIS A 102 -5.85 -17.18 -3.35
N LEU A 103 -6.14 -18.37 -3.87
CA LEU A 103 -7.45 -18.99 -3.84
C LEU A 103 -7.27 -20.47 -3.55
N ASP A 104 -7.89 -20.98 -2.50
CA ASP A 104 -7.98 -22.41 -2.23
C ASP A 104 -9.32 -22.75 -1.58
N ALA A 105 -9.54 -24.01 -1.18
CA ALA A 105 -10.81 -24.42 -0.57
C ALA A 105 -11.15 -23.75 0.78
N SER A 106 -10.26 -22.94 1.35
CA SER A 106 -10.46 -22.25 2.63
C SER A 106 -10.76 -20.76 2.48
N HIS A 107 -10.22 -20.09 1.46
CA HIS A 107 -10.45 -18.67 1.18
C HIS A 107 -10.02 -18.25 -0.23
N GLY A 108 -10.40 -17.03 -0.61
CA GLY A 108 -9.87 -16.27 -1.74
C GLY A 108 -9.40 -14.90 -1.28
N TYR A 109 -8.11 -14.63 -1.37
CA TYR A 109 -7.51 -13.32 -1.23
C TYR A 109 -7.22 -12.71 -2.59
N VAL A 110 -7.84 -11.56 -2.86
CA VAL A 110 -7.71 -10.79 -4.09
C VAL A 110 -6.88 -9.54 -3.83
N ASN A 111 -5.66 -9.52 -4.33
CA ASN A 111 -4.95 -8.26 -4.59
C ASN A 111 -5.40 -7.75 -5.96
N GLY A 112 -6.15 -6.65 -5.98
CA GLY A 112 -6.90 -6.21 -7.16
C GLY A 112 -6.02 -5.99 -8.40
N ALA A 113 -4.80 -5.47 -8.24
CA ALA A 113 -3.87 -5.26 -9.35
C ALA A 113 -3.42 -6.57 -10.04
N SER A 114 -3.49 -7.70 -9.33
CA SER A 114 -3.13 -9.00 -9.87
C SER A 114 -4.30 -9.78 -10.50
N VAL A 115 -5.54 -9.29 -10.36
CA VAL A 115 -6.76 -9.98 -10.80
C VAL A 115 -7.58 -9.17 -11.81
N PHE A 116 -7.76 -7.88 -11.57
CA PHE A 116 -8.59 -7.03 -12.43
C PHE A 116 -7.78 -6.42 -13.57
N MET A 117 -8.33 -6.47 -14.79
CA MET A 117 -7.86 -5.65 -15.91
C MET A 117 -8.60 -4.30 -15.90
N TYR A 118 -7.95 -3.24 -16.36
CA TYR A 118 -8.62 -1.99 -16.71
C TYR A 118 -8.84 -1.88 -18.21
N VAL A 119 -9.77 -1.01 -18.58
CA VAL A 119 -9.99 -0.59 -19.97
C VAL A 119 -9.20 0.70 -20.19
N ALA A 120 -8.21 0.67 -21.08
CA ALA A 120 -7.30 1.78 -21.28
C ALA A 120 -8.05 3.05 -21.71
N GLY A 121 -7.80 4.15 -21.02
CA GLY A 121 -8.47 5.45 -21.23
C GLY A 121 -9.84 5.59 -20.56
N ARG A 122 -10.29 4.58 -19.80
CA ARG A 122 -11.55 4.59 -19.02
C ARG A 122 -11.31 4.32 -17.53
N GLU A 123 -10.09 4.49 -17.04
CA GLU A 123 -9.67 4.21 -15.66
C GLU A 123 -10.42 5.08 -14.65
N ALA A 124 -10.86 6.28 -15.05
CA ALA A 124 -11.60 7.22 -14.20
C ALA A 124 -13.12 6.95 -14.14
N GLU A 125 -13.61 5.91 -14.82
CA GLU A 125 -15.02 5.53 -14.73
C GLU A 125 -15.30 4.71 -13.46
N GLU A 126 -16.46 4.94 -12.86
CA GLU A 126 -16.92 4.14 -11.72
C GLU A 126 -16.95 2.65 -12.08
N ALA A 127 -16.58 1.81 -11.12
CA ALA A 127 -16.60 0.37 -11.26
C ALA A 127 -17.54 -0.27 -10.22
N THR A 128 -18.17 -1.38 -10.61
CA THR A 128 -18.93 -2.24 -9.71
C THR A 128 -18.34 -3.64 -9.76
N VAL A 129 -18.16 -4.29 -8.62
CA VAL A 129 -17.69 -5.68 -8.51
C VAL A 129 -18.82 -6.52 -7.92
N GLU A 130 -19.27 -7.53 -8.67
CA GLU A 130 -20.17 -8.58 -8.19
C GLU A 130 -19.33 -9.81 -7.85
N ILE A 131 -19.46 -10.32 -6.62
CA ILE A 131 -18.67 -11.47 -6.15
C ILE A 131 -19.58 -12.71 -6.05
N ASP A 132 -19.34 -13.68 -6.92
CA ASP A 132 -19.92 -15.02 -6.87
C ASP A 132 -19.01 -15.94 -6.06
N ALA A 133 -19.33 -16.07 -4.76
CA ALA A 133 -18.55 -16.84 -3.79
C ALA A 133 -19.26 -18.16 -3.41
N PRO A 134 -18.49 -19.20 -3.00
CA PRO A 134 -19.04 -20.40 -2.41
C PRO A 134 -20.02 -20.11 -1.26
N VAL A 135 -21.02 -20.98 -1.09
CA VAL A 135 -22.03 -20.83 -0.03
C VAL A 135 -21.35 -20.72 1.35
N GLY A 136 -21.72 -19.68 2.09
CA GLY A 136 -21.19 -19.41 3.44
C GLY A 136 -19.91 -18.57 3.46
N TRP A 137 -19.29 -18.30 2.31
CA TRP A 137 -18.20 -17.35 2.21
C TRP A 137 -18.74 -15.92 2.17
N ARG A 138 -18.02 -15.02 2.81
CA ARG A 138 -18.32 -13.58 2.80
C ARG A 138 -17.06 -12.80 2.39
N PRO A 139 -17.22 -11.71 1.63
CA PRO A 139 -16.15 -10.76 1.34
C PRO A 139 -15.92 -9.79 2.52
N ALA A 140 -14.67 -9.40 2.72
CA ALA A 140 -14.23 -8.30 3.55
C ALA A 140 -13.28 -7.42 2.74
N THR A 141 -13.66 -6.16 2.56
CA THR A 141 -12.94 -5.17 1.76
C THR A 141 -13.26 -3.76 2.27
N ALA A 142 -12.54 -2.77 1.76
CA ALA A 142 -12.82 -1.35 1.98
C ALA A 142 -13.70 -0.72 0.88
N LEU A 143 -14.06 -1.48 -0.16
CA LEU A 143 -15.02 -1.01 -1.16
C LEU A 143 -16.40 -0.80 -0.54
N ARG A 144 -17.12 0.21 -1.02
CA ARG A 144 -18.45 0.54 -0.52
C ARG A 144 -19.45 -0.54 -0.93
N ASP A 145 -20.15 -1.12 0.04
CA ASP A 145 -21.26 -2.05 -0.21
C ASP A 145 -22.34 -1.37 -1.07
N ALA A 146 -22.68 -2.02 -2.18
CA ALA A 146 -23.60 -1.55 -3.21
C ALA A 146 -24.98 -2.20 -3.13
N GLY A 147 -25.22 -3.11 -2.18
CA GLY A 147 -26.50 -3.76 -1.98
C GLY A 147 -26.42 -5.28 -1.88
N PRO A 148 -27.53 -5.99 -2.13
CA PRO A 148 -27.60 -7.43 -1.92
C PRO A 148 -26.67 -8.18 -2.89
N HIS A 149 -26.28 -9.39 -2.50
CA HIS A 149 -25.50 -10.32 -3.33
C HIS A 149 -24.00 -9.99 -3.52
N HIS A 150 -23.34 -9.39 -2.52
CA HIS A 150 -21.90 -9.12 -2.56
C HIS A 150 -21.49 -8.20 -3.71
N HIS A 151 -22.23 -7.11 -3.87
CA HIS A 151 -21.92 -6.05 -4.83
C HIS A 151 -21.14 -4.93 -4.14
N PHE A 152 -20.07 -4.45 -4.78
CA PHE A 152 -19.21 -3.40 -4.25
C PHE A 152 -18.96 -2.32 -5.28
N HIS A 153 -18.94 -1.06 -4.86
CA HIS A 153 -18.65 0.09 -5.71
C HIS A 153 -17.24 0.63 -5.48
N ALA A 154 -16.57 0.96 -6.58
CA ALA A 154 -15.35 1.77 -6.62
C ALA A 154 -15.60 3.02 -7.49
N ARG A 155 -15.03 4.15 -7.09
CA ARG A 155 -15.13 5.45 -7.77
C ARG A 155 -14.39 5.46 -9.11
N ASP A 156 -13.33 4.68 -9.19
CA ASP A 156 -12.47 4.53 -10.35
C ASP A 156 -11.70 3.20 -10.25
N TYR A 157 -10.89 2.91 -11.28
CA TYR A 157 -10.04 1.72 -11.29
C TYR A 157 -8.97 1.73 -10.20
N ASP A 158 -8.44 2.90 -9.83
CA ASP A 158 -7.42 3.03 -8.78
C ASP A 158 -7.98 2.57 -7.43
N GLU A 159 -9.20 2.97 -7.07
CA GLU A 159 -9.86 2.49 -5.85
C GLU A 159 -10.19 1.00 -5.91
N LEU A 160 -10.56 0.47 -7.08
CA LEU A 160 -10.81 -0.96 -7.26
C LEU A 160 -9.58 -1.79 -6.93
N VAL A 161 -8.41 -1.44 -7.49
CA VAL A 161 -7.19 -2.22 -7.27
C VAL A 161 -6.49 -1.92 -5.94
N ASP A 162 -6.77 -0.75 -5.34
CA ASP A 162 -6.32 -0.40 -4.01
C ASP A 162 -7.19 -0.98 -2.88
N SER A 163 -8.27 -1.69 -3.20
CA SER A 163 -9.15 -2.27 -2.19
C SER A 163 -9.09 -3.80 -2.25
N PRO A 164 -8.10 -4.44 -1.60
CA PRO A 164 -8.03 -5.89 -1.56
C PRO A 164 -9.30 -6.50 -0.94
N ILE A 165 -9.55 -7.76 -1.29
CA ILE A 165 -10.77 -8.47 -0.87
C ILE A 165 -10.37 -9.82 -0.29
N GLU A 166 -10.67 -10.02 0.99
CA GLU A 166 -10.59 -11.34 1.63
C GLU A 166 -11.97 -11.99 1.57
N ILE A 167 -12.09 -13.16 0.95
CA ILE A 167 -13.37 -13.83 0.69
C ILE A 167 -13.30 -15.22 1.29
N GLY A 168 -14.14 -15.52 2.30
CA GLY A 168 -14.06 -16.82 2.94
C GLY A 168 -14.90 -16.94 4.20
N THR A 169 -14.48 -17.86 5.05
CA THR A 169 -15.05 -18.08 6.40
C THR A 169 -14.22 -17.46 7.51
N HIS A 170 -13.29 -16.56 7.14
CA HIS A 170 -12.39 -15.82 8.03
C HIS A 170 -13.11 -15.19 9.23
N GLU A 171 -12.43 -15.06 10.36
CA GLU A 171 -13.00 -14.36 11.52
C GLU A 171 -13.11 -12.86 11.23
N LEU A 172 -14.21 -12.25 11.68
CA LEU A 172 -14.39 -10.81 11.66
C LEU A 172 -14.42 -10.28 13.08
N LEU A 173 -13.45 -9.42 13.41
CA LEU A 173 -13.44 -8.67 14.67
C LEU A 173 -13.77 -7.22 14.37
N GLU A 174 -14.94 -6.76 14.79
CA GLU A 174 -15.41 -5.40 14.54
C GLU A 174 -15.22 -4.52 15.77
N PHE A 175 -14.81 -3.27 15.53
CA PHE A 175 -14.63 -2.27 16.57
C PHE A 175 -14.80 -0.86 16.02
N GLU A 176 -14.90 0.11 16.90
CA GLU A 176 -14.99 1.53 16.53
C GLU A 176 -13.86 2.31 17.20
N VAL A 177 -13.31 3.29 16.49
CA VAL A 177 -12.39 4.30 17.01
C VAL A 177 -12.78 5.67 16.45
N ALA A 178 -12.95 6.65 17.34
CA ALA A 178 -13.28 8.03 16.98
C ALA A 178 -14.49 8.16 16.03
N GLY A 179 -15.53 7.35 16.23
CA GLY A 179 -16.75 7.37 15.41
C GLY A 179 -16.62 6.73 14.02
N ARG A 180 -15.50 6.06 13.72
CA ARG A 180 -15.28 5.32 12.47
C ARG A 180 -15.26 3.81 12.73
N PRO A 181 -15.90 2.98 11.88
CA PRO A 181 -15.81 1.54 11.98
C PRO A 181 -14.42 1.04 11.57
N HIS A 182 -13.94 0.04 12.29
CA HIS A 182 -12.73 -0.72 11.98
C HIS A 182 -13.06 -2.21 12.07
N ARG A 183 -12.36 -3.01 11.27
CA ARG A 183 -12.47 -4.47 11.37
C ARG A 183 -11.16 -5.17 11.08
N TYR A 184 -10.93 -6.29 11.75
CA TYR A 184 -9.98 -7.31 11.28
C TYR A 184 -10.74 -8.39 10.52
N ALA A 185 -10.25 -8.74 9.34
CA ALA A 185 -10.62 -9.95 8.60
C ALA A 185 -9.47 -10.95 8.72
N ILE A 186 -9.61 -11.94 9.59
CA ILE A 186 -8.51 -12.83 9.99
C ILE A 186 -8.69 -14.20 9.36
N TRP A 187 -7.75 -14.56 8.48
CA TRP A 187 -7.68 -15.91 7.92
C TRP A 187 -6.50 -16.69 8.50
N GLY A 188 -6.77 -17.95 8.84
CA GLY A 188 -5.85 -18.84 9.54
C GLY A 188 -6.13 -18.90 11.04
N HIS A 189 -5.29 -19.65 11.76
CA HIS A 189 -5.38 -19.83 13.20
C HIS A 189 -4.03 -19.50 13.84
N GLY A 190 -4.05 -18.81 14.98
CA GLY A 190 -2.86 -18.41 15.73
C GLY A 190 -3.14 -18.25 17.22
N ASN A 191 -2.18 -17.68 17.96
CA ASN A 191 -2.27 -17.45 19.41
C ASN A 191 -2.64 -16.01 19.80
N TYR A 192 -3.29 -15.25 18.92
CA TYR A 192 -3.76 -13.91 19.26
C TYR A 192 -4.89 -13.96 20.31
N ASP A 193 -4.92 -12.93 21.13
CA ASP A 193 -6.06 -12.60 21.98
C ASP A 193 -6.87 -11.51 21.26
N PRO A 194 -8.13 -11.78 20.84
CA PRO A 194 -8.97 -10.80 20.14
C PRO A 194 -9.18 -9.50 20.91
N GLU A 195 -9.38 -9.56 22.23
CA GLU A 195 -9.67 -8.36 23.04
C GLU A 195 -8.43 -7.48 23.13
N ARG A 196 -7.26 -8.09 23.36
CA ARG A 196 -5.98 -7.39 23.39
C ARG A 196 -5.62 -6.81 22.03
N LEU A 197 -5.79 -7.60 20.96
CA LEU A 197 -5.53 -7.17 19.58
C LEU A 197 -6.31 -5.90 19.26
N ILE A 198 -7.62 -5.91 19.51
CA ILE A 198 -8.46 -4.73 19.28
C ILE A 198 -8.00 -3.58 20.19
N ALA A 199 -7.82 -3.81 21.49
CA ALA A 199 -7.47 -2.75 22.45
C ALA A 199 -6.17 -2.03 22.09
N ASP A 200 -5.14 -2.77 21.67
CA ASP A 200 -3.85 -2.19 21.31
C ASP A 200 -3.91 -1.50 19.93
N THR A 201 -4.64 -2.06 18.95
CA THR A 201 -4.89 -1.37 17.67
C THR A 201 -5.67 -0.07 17.85
N ARG A 202 -6.65 0.00 18.78
CA ARG A 202 -7.36 1.26 19.09
C ARG A 202 -6.39 2.37 19.54
N LYS A 203 -5.38 2.03 20.34
CA LYS A 203 -4.39 3.02 20.81
C LYS A 203 -3.53 3.54 19.66
N ILE A 204 -3.14 2.67 18.72
CA ILE A 204 -2.40 3.06 17.50
C ILE A 204 -3.24 4.03 16.67
N VAL A 205 -4.49 3.66 16.35
CA VAL A 205 -5.39 4.50 15.56
C VAL A 205 -5.58 5.88 16.20
N LEU A 206 -5.75 5.95 17.53
CA LEU A 206 -5.89 7.22 18.24
C LEU A 206 -4.61 8.07 18.18
N ALA A 207 -3.43 7.45 18.38
CA ALA A 207 -2.16 8.17 18.33
C ALA A 207 -1.88 8.78 16.94
N GLU A 208 -2.21 8.06 15.87
CA GLU A 208 -2.06 8.57 14.49
C GLU A 208 -3.12 9.61 14.15
N LYS A 209 -4.37 9.41 14.60
CA LYS A 209 -5.43 10.43 14.47
C LYS A 209 -5.01 11.73 15.15
N ASP A 210 -4.41 11.67 16.33
CA ASP A 210 -4.03 12.86 17.09
C ASP A 210 -2.87 13.62 16.41
N LEU A 211 -1.99 12.92 15.69
CA LEU A 211 -0.95 13.54 14.86
C LEU A 211 -1.53 14.36 13.70
N PHE A 212 -2.49 13.80 12.96
CA PHE A 212 -3.05 14.43 11.75
C PHE A 212 -4.36 15.20 11.99
N GLY A 213 -4.91 15.15 13.20
CA GLY A 213 -6.17 15.78 13.60
C GLY A 213 -7.44 14.95 13.30
N ALA A 214 -7.46 14.18 12.20
CA ALA A 214 -8.63 13.38 11.82
C ALA A 214 -8.25 12.11 11.04
N LEU A 215 -9.15 11.11 11.08
CA LEU A 215 -9.05 9.90 10.26
C LEU A 215 -9.40 10.22 8.79
N PRO A 216 -8.60 9.80 7.80
CA PRO A 216 -8.74 10.19 6.40
C PRO A 216 -9.67 9.24 5.63
N TYR A 217 -10.38 8.37 6.34
CA TYR A 217 -11.23 7.31 5.83
C TYR A 217 -12.56 7.26 6.62
N GLU A 218 -13.58 6.66 6.00
CA GLU A 218 -14.90 6.44 6.60
C GLU A 218 -14.95 5.15 7.41
N GLU A 219 -14.22 4.13 6.98
CA GLU A 219 -14.02 2.85 7.65
C GLU A 219 -12.63 2.30 7.30
N PHE A 220 -12.11 1.35 8.10
CA PHE A 220 -10.81 0.74 7.83
C PHE A 220 -10.80 -0.78 8.07
N THR A 221 -10.30 -1.53 7.09
CA THR A 221 -10.21 -3.01 7.15
C THR A 221 -8.76 -3.48 7.25
N PHE A 222 -8.43 -4.19 8.33
CA PHE A 222 -7.17 -4.90 8.48
C PHE A 222 -7.36 -6.36 8.01
N ILE A 223 -6.86 -6.70 6.83
CA ILE A 223 -6.85 -8.10 6.35
C ILE A 223 -5.62 -8.77 6.96
N LEU A 224 -5.81 -9.80 7.78
CA LEU A 224 -4.74 -10.45 8.54
C LEU A 224 -4.64 -11.93 8.19
N HIS A 225 -3.56 -12.31 7.53
CA HIS A 225 -3.23 -13.68 7.17
C HIS A 225 -2.21 -14.28 8.16
N LEU A 226 -2.55 -15.42 8.75
CA LEU A 226 -1.73 -16.11 9.75
C LEU A 226 -0.99 -17.32 9.16
N VAL A 227 0.25 -17.10 8.70
CA VAL A 227 1.04 -18.06 7.94
C VAL A 227 2.41 -18.31 8.60
N PRO A 228 2.81 -19.57 8.86
CA PRO A 228 4.07 -19.86 9.53
C PRO A 228 5.29 -19.24 8.83
N GLY A 229 6.14 -18.58 9.61
CA GLY A 229 7.38 -17.93 9.15
C GLY A 229 7.18 -16.68 8.28
N ALA A 230 5.95 -16.19 8.13
CA ALA A 230 5.66 -15.08 7.24
C ALA A 230 5.79 -13.72 7.94
N TYR A 231 6.11 -12.68 7.17
CA TYR A 231 6.10 -11.29 7.61
C TYR A 231 5.97 -10.35 6.40
N GLY A 232 5.01 -9.44 6.43
CA GLY A 232 4.87 -8.37 5.44
C GLY A 232 3.56 -7.62 5.58
N GLY A 233 3.56 -6.38 5.12
CA GLY A 233 2.38 -5.53 5.00
C GLY A 233 2.29 -4.93 3.60
N LEU A 234 1.09 -4.51 3.23
CA LEU A 234 0.86 -3.64 2.09
C LEU A 234 -0.25 -2.65 2.46
N GLU A 235 0.01 -1.39 2.19
CA GLU A 235 -0.82 -0.27 2.56
C GLU A 235 -1.87 0.05 1.50
N HIS A 236 -3.06 0.41 1.94
CA HIS A 236 -4.18 0.81 1.09
C HIS A 236 -4.90 2.02 1.67
N ARG A 237 -5.69 2.74 0.87
CA ARG A 237 -6.32 4.01 1.28
C ARG A 237 -7.23 3.90 2.49
N SER A 238 -7.88 2.76 2.65
CA SER A 238 -8.87 2.46 3.70
C SER A 238 -8.76 1.00 4.19
N SER A 239 -7.61 0.37 3.98
CA SER A 239 -7.33 -0.98 4.46
C SER A 239 -5.82 -1.23 4.53
N THR A 240 -5.45 -2.41 5.02
CA THR A 240 -4.11 -2.97 4.82
C THR A 240 -4.21 -4.48 4.74
N SER A 241 -3.29 -5.09 4.01
CA SER A 241 -3.07 -6.53 4.03
C SER A 241 -1.82 -6.85 4.84
N LEU A 242 -1.98 -7.67 5.86
CA LEU A 242 -0.96 -8.07 6.82
C LEU A 242 -0.77 -9.58 6.73
N LEU A 243 0.48 -10.01 6.63
CA LEU A 243 0.85 -11.43 6.62
C LEU A 243 1.91 -11.66 7.69
N ILE A 244 1.58 -12.45 8.71
CA ILE A 244 2.48 -12.68 9.85
C ILE A 244 2.51 -14.14 10.30
N ASP A 245 3.59 -14.50 11.01
CA ASP A 245 3.67 -15.77 11.72
C ASP A 245 2.55 -15.88 12.77
N ARG A 246 1.83 -17.00 12.70
CA ARG A 246 0.65 -17.25 13.51
C ARG A 246 0.91 -17.37 15.01
N TRP A 247 2.17 -17.52 15.43
CA TRP A 247 2.57 -17.65 16.81
C TRP A 247 3.20 -16.36 17.38
N SER A 248 3.30 -15.30 16.58
CA SER A 248 3.97 -14.04 16.94
C SER A 248 3.17 -13.09 17.84
N PHE A 249 2.10 -13.53 18.51
CA PHE A 249 1.29 -12.68 19.38
C PHE A 249 1.74 -12.65 20.85
N HIS A 250 3.05 -12.74 21.09
CA HIS A 250 3.66 -12.63 22.41
C HIS A 250 5.01 -11.89 22.39
N GLY A 251 5.43 -11.34 23.53
CA GLY A 251 6.76 -10.73 23.71
C GLY A 251 7.12 -9.66 22.66
N GLU A 252 8.37 -9.68 22.22
CA GLU A 252 8.89 -8.76 21.20
C GLU A 252 8.29 -9.02 19.80
N GLU A 253 7.82 -10.23 19.53
CA GLU A 253 7.18 -10.55 18.25
C GLU A 253 5.82 -9.84 18.13
N TYR A 254 5.08 -9.73 19.23
CA TYR A 254 3.84 -8.97 19.25
C TYR A 254 4.09 -7.47 19.11
N GLU A 255 5.15 -6.96 19.76
CA GLU A 255 5.59 -5.58 19.56
C GLU A 255 5.92 -5.31 18.08
N ARG A 256 6.62 -6.25 17.43
CA ARG A 256 6.93 -6.16 16.00
C ARG A 256 5.66 -6.17 15.14
N PHE A 257 4.67 -6.99 15.47
CA PHE A 257 3.36 -6.98 14.80
C PHE A 257 2.62 -5.65 15.01
N LEU A 258 2.58 -5.11 16.24
CA LEU A 258 2.00 -3.79 16.49
C LEU A 258 2.72 -2.68 15.71
N GLY A 259 4.04 -2.78 15.57
CA GLY A 259 4.83 -1.92 14.69
C GLY A 259 4.38 -2.01 13.25
N LEU A 260 4.15 -3.23 12.72
CA LEU A 260 3.59 -3.41 11.38
C LEU A 260 2.19 -2.77 11.26
N VAL A 261 1.30 -2.96 12.25
CA VAL A 261 -0.02 -2.33 12.25
C VAL A 261 0.08 -0.80 12.19
N ALA A 262 0.94 -0.19 13.00
CA ALA A 262 1.19 1.25 12.98
C ALA A 262 1.79 1.72 11.63
N HIS A 263 2.74 0.98 11.10
CA HIS A 263 3.37 1.29 9.82
C HIS A 263 2.35 1.36 8.69
N GLU A 264 1.57 0.28 8.52
CA GLU A 264 0.60 0.18 7.43
C GLU A 264 -0.61 1.10 7.60
N LEU A 265 -1.03 1.38 8.85
CA LEU A 265 -2.11 2.33 9.11
C LEU A 265 -1.67 3.78 8.84
N PHE A 266 -0.46 4.16 9.24
CA PHE A 266 0.09 5.49 9.03
C PHE A 266 0.12 5.84 7.54
N HIS A 267 0.31 4.83 6.69
CA HIS A 267 0.29 5.00 5.26
C HIS A 267 -1.06 5.48 4.68
N ALA A 268 -2.17 5.32 5.41
CA ALA A 268 -3.45 5.93 5.05
C ALA A 268 -3.32 7.45 4.88
N TRP A 269 -2.44 8.10 5.63
CA TRP A 269 -2.01 9.47 5.39
C TRP A 269 -0.79 9.53 4.47
N ASN A 270 0.30 8.86 4.83
CA ASN A 270 1.60 9.02 4.16
C ASN A 270 1.86 7.94 3.10
N GLY A 271 1.89 8.28 1.82
CA GLY A 271 2.02 7.32 0.71
C GLY A 271 0.72 7.12 -0.05
N LYS A 272 -0.40 6.88 0.64
CA LYS A 272 -1.71 6.82 -0.04
C LYS A 272 -2.28 8.19 -0.38
N ARG A 273 -1.97 9.23 0.39
CA ARG A 273 -2.49 10.61 0.18
C ARG A 273 -1.37 11.65 0.12
N ILE A 274 -0.52 11.71 1.14
CA ILE A 274 0.74 12.49 1.08
C ILE A 274 1.72 11.68 0.25
N ARG A 275 1.81 11.97 -1.04
CA ARG A 275 2.63 11.18 -1.96
C ARG A 275 3.33 12.05 -2.99
N PRO A 276 4.51 11.65 -3.47
CA PRO A 276 5.11 12.28 -4.63
C PRO A 276 4.17 12.20 -5.84
N ALA A 277 4.15 13.25 -6.67
CA ALA A 277 3.33 13.29 -7.90
C ALA A 277 3.55 12.09 -8.86
N PRO A 278 4.76 11.51 -9.02
CA PRO A 278 4.95 10.28 -9.80
C PRO A 278 4.21 9.06 -9.26
N LEU A 279 3.78 9.06 -8.00
CA LEU A 279 3.06 7.97 -7.35
C LEU A 279 1.55 8.22 -7.30
N GLY A 280 0.98 8.86 -8.31
CA GLY A 280 -0.47 9.01 -8.42
C GLY A 280 -0.88 10.24 -9.25
N PRO A 281 -1.53 10.05 -10.41
CA PRO A 281 -2.03 8.78 -10.96
C PRO A 281 -0.90 7.81 -11.34
N PHE A 282 -1.12 6.50 -11.15
CA PHE A 282 -0.10 5.49 -11.38
C PHE A 282 -0.05 5.05 -12.83
N ASP A 283 1.14 4.99 -13.44
CA ASP A 283 1.35 4.15 -14.61
C ASP A 283 1.57 2.69 -14.18
N TYR A 284 0.53 1.86 -14.29
CA TYR A 284 0.60 0.44 -13.91
C TYR A 284 1.45 -0.43 -14.84
N THR A 285 1.98 0.11 -15.95
CA THR A 285 2.66 -0.69 -16.98
C THR A 285 4.18 -0.66 -16.92
N ARG A 286 4.75 0.32 -16.21
CA ARG A 286 6.19 0.54 -16.07
C ARG A 286 6.53 1.06 -14.67
N GLU A 287 7.82 1.23 -14.43
CA GLU A 287 8.36 1.82 -13.22
C GLU A 287 7.95 3.30 -13.07
N ASN A 288 7.47 3.66 -11.88
CA ASN A 288 7.24 5.03 -11.48
C ASN A 288 8.38 5.49 -10.57
N TYR A 289 9.33 6.22 -11.14
CA TYR A 289 10.52 6.68 -10.42
C TYR A 289 10.25 7.92 -9.56
N THR A 290 10.79 7.92 -8.35
CA THR A 290 10.74 9.04 -7.40
C THR A 290 11.99 9.02 -6.54
N ARG A 291 12.47 10.20 -6.12
CA ARG A 291 13.58 10.35 -5.15
C ARG A 291 13.10 10.43 -3.70
N ASN A 292 11.79 10.41 -3.47
CA ASN A 292 11.17 10.72 -2.20
C ASN A 292 10.50 9.50 -1.52
N LEU A 293 10.89 8.27 -1.86
CA LEU A 293 10.45 7.10 -1.08
C LEU A 293 10.90 7.19 0.38
N TRP A 294 12.01 7.85 0.69
CA TRP A 294 12.39 8.13 2.08
C TRP A 294 11.35 8.98 2.83
N VAL A 295 10.59 9.84 2.15
CA VAL A 295 9.47 10.60 2.75
C VAL A 295 8.31 9.66 3.06
N VAL A 296 7.97 8.79 2.12
CA VAL A 296 6.85 7.85 2.25
C VAL A 296 7.16 6.75 3.26
N GLU A 297 8.35 6.17 3.20
CA GLU A 297 8.70 4.92 3.89
C GLU A 297 9.66 5.16 5.06
N GLY A 298 10.62 6.05 4.87
CA GLY A 298 11.56 6.44 5.92
C GLY A 298 10.86 7.17 7.06
N LEU A 299 10.07 8.21 6.75
CA LEU A 299 9.33 8.93 7.80
C LEU A 299 8.27 8.05 8.46
N THR A 300 7.57 7.20 7.70
CA THR A 300 6.64 6.23 8.28
C THR A 300 7.35 5.25 9.22
N THR A 301 8.55 4.79 8.87
CA THR A 301 9.38 3.95 9.75
C THR A 301 9.80 4.70 11.03
N TYR A 302 10.17 5.99 10.94
CA TYR A 302 10.42 6.82 12.12
C TYR A 302 9.18 6.93 13.02
N TYR A 303 8.02 7.21 12.42
CA TYR A 303 6.77 7.33 13.15
C TYR A 303 6.30 6.00 13.72
N THR A 304 6.61 4.86 13.12
CA THR A 304 6.18 3.53 13.58
C THR A 304 6.49 3.31 15.07
N ASP A 305 7.77 3.44 15.45
CA ASP A 305 8.18 3.23 16.85
C ASP A 305 7.74 4.38 17.76
N LEU A 306 7.72 5.61 17.24
CA LEU A 306 7.25 6.78 17.98
C LEU A 306 5.75 6.69 18.30
N ILE A 307 4.93 6.17 17.39
CA ILE A 307 3.49 5.95 17.57
C ILE A 307 3.26 4.87 18.62
N LEU A 308 4.00 3.75 18.59
CA LEU A 308 3.90 2.75 19.66
C LEU A 308 4.23 3.36 21.03
N ARG A 309 5.23 4.24 21.10
CA ARG A 309 5.51 4.98 22.33
C ARG A 309 4.38 5.92 22.69
N ARG A 310 3.87 6.75 21.78
CA ARG A 310 2.78 7.71 22.03
C ARG A 310 1.50 7.00 22.48
N ALA A 311 1.22 5.83 21.91
CA ALA A 311 0.12 4.93 22.27
C ALA A 311 0.31 4.22 23.63
N GLY A 312 1.48 4.35 24.27
CA GLY A 312 1.80 3.68 25.53
C GLY A 312 1.99 2.16 25.40
N LEU A 313 2.27 1.67 24.20
CA LEU A 313 2.49 0.25 23.90
C LEU A 313 3.94 -0.19 24.17
N ILE A 314 4.89 0.75 24.12
CA ILE A 314 6.27 0.55 24.54
C ILE A 314 6.72 1.65 25.50
N THR A 315 7.65 1.32 26.39
CA THR A 315 8.22 2.29 27.34
C THR A 315 9.22 3.23 26.65
N PRO A 316 9.55 4.39 27.24
CA PRO A 316 10.61 5.26 26.73
C PRO A 316 11.95 4.53 26.56
N GLU A 317 12.32 3.67 27.51
CA GLU A 317 13.57 2.90 27.47
C GLU A 317 13.57 1.91 26.31
N ARG A 318 12.45 1.21 26.10
CA ARG A 318 12.31 0.32 24.95
C ARG A 318 12.40 1.07 23.63
N TYR A 319 11.79 2.26 23.52
CA TYR A 319 11.91 3.11 22.35
C TYR A 319 13.38 3.49 22.07
N LEU A 320 14.15 3.88 23.10
CA LEU A 320 15.58 4.19 22.94
C LEU A 320 16.40 2.97 22.50
N VAL A 321 16.09 1.76 23.00
CA VAL A 321 16.72 0.51 22.51
C VAL A 321 16.46 0.31 21.01
N LYS A 322 15.23 0.55 20.53
CA LYS A 322 14.92 0.42 19.10
C LYS A 322 15.67 1.45 18.24
N LEU A 323 15.84 2.67 18.75
CA LEU A 323 16.67 3.69 18.09
C LEU A 323 18.14 3.25 18.02
N GLU A 324 18.69 2.73 19.12
CA GLU A 324 20.05 2.17 19.15
C GLU A 324 20.21 1.06 18.10
N GLU A 325 19.26 0.12 18.03
CA GLU A 325 19.28 -0.94 17.03
C GLU A 325 19.22 -0.39 15.60
N ALA A 326 18.38 0.61 15.32
CA ALA A 326 18.29 1.23 14.00
C ALA A 326 19.61 1.88 13.57
N ILE A 327 20.25 2.61 14.49
CA ILE A 327 21.58 3.21 14.30
C ILE A 327 22.61 2.13 14.03
N ASN A 328 22.68 1.10 14.88
CA ASN A 328 23.65 0.00 14.76
C ASN A 328 23.48 -0.78 13.45
N ARG A 329 22.22 -1.03 13.03
CA ARG A 329 21.95 -1.68 11.75
C ARG A 329 22.46 -0.84 10.56
N LEU A 330 22.43 0.50 10.63
CA LEU A 330 22.87 1.34 9.50
C LEU A 330 24.40 1.39 9.51
N GLN A 331 24.97 1.61 10.69
CA GLN A 331 26.41 1.72 10.90
C GLN A 331 27.17 0.40 10.63
N SER A 332 26.49 -0.74 10.65
CA SER A 332 27.08 -2.03 10.26
C SER A 332 27.05 -2.31 8.76
N GLN A 333 26.34 -1.51 7.94
CA GLN A 333 26.25 -1.70 6.48
C GLN A 333 27.26 -0.83 5.73
N PRO A 334 28.25 -1.40 5.02
CA PRO A 334 29.19 -0.62 4.21
C PRO A 334 28.52 0.18 3.09
N GLY A 335 27.39 -0.30 2.56
CA GLY A 335 26.65 0.37 1.49
C GLY A 335 26.21 1.80 1.81
N ARG A 336 26.17 2.21 3.08
CA ARG A 336 25.91 3.60 3.50
C ARG A 336 26.93 4.62 2.99
N GLN A 337 28.14 4.15 2.66
CA GLN A 337 29.22 4.97 2.11
C GLN A 337 29.18 5.01 0.58
N VAL A 338 28.29 4.24 -0.04
CA VAL A 338 28.22 4.03 -1.50
C VAL A 338 26.98 4.67 -2.12
N GLN A 339 25.82 4.51 -1.49
CA GLN A 339 24.54 4.96 -2.04
C GLN A 339 23.94 6.10 -1.20
N THR A 340 23.47 7.15 -1.88
CA THR A 340 22.72 8.24 -1.24
C THR A 340 21.27 7.83 -0.93
N LEU A 341 20.55 8.62 -0.13
CA LEU A 341 19.16 8.32 0.23
C LEU A 341 18.19 8.56 -0.93
N GLU A 342 18.43 9.61 -1.73
CA GLU A 342 17.65 9.86 -2.94
C GLU A 342 17.88 8.76 -4.00
N GLU A 343 19.12 8.29 -4.19
CA GLU A 343 19.42 7.19 -5.11
C GLU A 343 18.80 5.87 -4.64
N SER A 344 18.77 5.59 -3.34
CA SER A 344 18.11 4.40 -2.80
C SER A 344 16.61 4.41 -3.13
N SER A 345 15.95 5.58 -3.02
CA SER A 345 14.55 5.74 -3.43
C SER A 345 14.37 5.54 -4.94
N PHE A 346 15.21 6.18 -5.75
CA PHE A 346 15.11 6.13 -7.21
C PHE A 346 15.35 4.73 -7.77
N ASP A 347 16.39 4.05 -7.29
CA ASP A 347 16.79 2.70 -7.73
C ASP A 347 15.97 1.58 -7.08
N ALA A 348 14.91 1.89 -6.31
CA ALA A 348 14.14 0.88 -5.58
C ALA A 348 13.70 -0.30 -6.47
N TRP A 349 13.27 0.02 -7.71
CA TRP A 349 12.83 -0.92 -8.74
C TRP A 349 13.85 -1.97 -9.18
N ILE A 350 15.13 -1.62 -9.13
CA ILE A 350 16.23 -2.42 -9.70
C ILE A 350 17.23 -2.90 -8.65
N LYS A 351 17.27 -2.27 -7.48
CA LYS A 351 18.23 -2.53 -6.41
C LYS A 351 17.53 -3.02 -5.15
N PHE A 352 16.77 -2.16 -4.48
CA PHE A 352 16.16 -2.49 -3.18
C PHE A 352 15.22 -3.70 -3.25
N TYR A 353 14.37 -3.78 -4.27
CA TYR A 353 13.45 -4.90 -4.47
C TYR A 353 14.06 -6.11 -5.19
N ARG A 354 15.35 -6.05 -5.56
CA ARG A 354 16.09 -7.15 -6.20
C ARG A 354 17.43 -7.35 -5.48
N PRO A 355 17.42 -7.70 -4.18
CA PRO A 355 18.64 -7.87 -3.42
C PRO A 355 19.42 -9.10 -3.91
N ASP A 356 20.73 -9.00 -3.79
CA ASP A 356 21.73 -10.03 -4.06
C ASP A 356 22.76 -10.09 -2.92
N GLU A 357 23.77 -10.96 -3.02
CA GLU A 357 24.80 -11.12 -2.00
C GLU A 357 25.67 -9.86 -1.80
N HIS A 358 25.73 -8.96 -2.77
CA HIS A 358 26.53 -7.73 -2.72
C HIS A 358 25.74 -6.53 -2.19
N THR A 359 24.43 -6.66 -2.02
CA THR A 359 23.52 -5.59 -1.57
C THR A 359 23.97 -4.91 -0.27
N PRO A 360 24.37 -5.61 0.81
CA PRO A 360 24.84 -4.96 2.04
C PRO A 360 26.06 -4.03 1.86
N ASN A 361 26.85 -4.25 0.80
CA ASN A 361 28.07 -3.51 0.52
C ASN A 361 27.87 -2.33 -0.44
N SER A 362 26.76 -2.31 -1.17
CA SER A 362 26.55 -1.40 -2.30
C SER A 362 25.28 -0.55 -2.19
N GLN A 363 24.44 -0.80 -1.19
CA GLN A 363 23.14 -0.16 -1.05
C GLN A 363 22.80 0.16 0.41
N ILE A 364 21.83 1.04 0.58
CA ILE A 364 21.14 1.27 1.85
C ILE A 364 19.64 1.08 1.68
N SER A 365 18.95 0.84 2.79
CA SER A 365 17.50 0.93 2.85
C SER A 365 17.06 2.38 3.04
N TYR A 366 16.20 2.88 2.14
CA TYR A 366 15.55 4.19 2.30
C TYR A 366 14.53 4.22 3.45
N TYR A 367 14.03 3.07 3.90
CA TYR A 367 13.29 2.97 5.17
C TYR A 367 14.22 3.30 6.34
N GLN A 368 15.36 2.62 6.39
CA GLN A 368 16.25 2.66 7.55
C GLN A 368 17.00 3.98 7.67
N LYS A 369 17.70 4.42 6.61
CA LYS A 369 18.38 5.72 6.63
C LYS A 369 17.36 6.86 6.65
N GLY A 370 16.23 6.72 5.95
CA GLY A 370 15.16 7.71 5.97
C GLY A 370 14.55 7.91 7.35
N ALA A 371 14.36 6.86 8.15
CA ALA A 371 13.89 6.98 9.53
C ALA A 371 14.86 7.77 10.41
N LEU A 372 16.16 7.51 10.28
CA LEU A 372 17.19 8.22 11.04
C LEU A 372 17.36 9.67 10.58
N VAL A 373 17.19 9.96 9.29
CA VAL A 373 17.12 11.34 8.79
C VAL A 373 15.87 12.04 9.31
N GLY A 374 14.72 11.35 9.37
CA GLY A 374 13.49 11.85 10.00
C GLY A 374 13.69 12.19 11.47
N LEU A 375 14.37 11.33 12.23
CA LEU A 375 14.75 11.60 13.62
C LEU A 375 15.62 12.86 13.74
N LEU A 376 16.68 12.98 12.93
CA LEU A 376 17.58 14.13 12.98
C LEU A 376 16.85 15.42 12.58
N LEU A 377 15.96 15.35 11.60
CA LEU A 377 15.14 16.49 11.20
C LEU A 377 14.18 16.92 12.31
N ASP A 378 13.52 15.98 12.98
CA ASP A 378 12.65 16.26 14.13
C ASP A 378 13.42 16.94 15.27
N LEU A 379 14.57 16.40 15.64
CA LEU A 379 15.43 16.96 16.69
C LEU A 379 15.94 18.36 16.33
N HIS A 380 16.33 18.55 15.07
CA HIS A 380 16.81 19.84 14.59
C HIS A 380 15.70 20.91 14.63
N ILE A 381 14.50 20.60 14.13
CA ILE A 381 13.34 21.50 14.21
C ILE A 381 13.02 21.84 15.67
N ARG A 382 12.99 20.84 16.56
CA ARG A 382 12.75 21.07 17.99
C ARG A 382 13.81 21.98 18.60
N SER A 383 15.08 21.79 18.26
CA SER A 383 16.16 22.65 18.76
C SER A 383 16.01 24.10 18.26
N ALA A 384 15.79 24.29 16.97
CA ALA A 384 15.67 25.61 16.35
C ALA A 384 14.44 26.39 16.84
N THR A 385 13.38 25.68 17.23
CA THR A 385 12.10 26.27 17.65
C THR A 385 11.86 26.21 19.16
N GLU A 386 12.89 25.93 19.96
CA GLU A 386 12.81 25.78 21.43
C GLU A 386 11.71 24.78 21.88
N GLY A 387 11.51 23.72 21.08
CA GLY A 387 10.56 22.64 21.31
C GLY A 387 9.11 22.98 20.93
N THR A 388 8.83 24.15 20.36
CA THR A 388 7.46 24.56 19.99
C THR A 388 6.96 23.93 18.70
N ARG A 389 7.85 23.46 17.82
CA ARG A 389 7.54 22.73 16.59
C ARG A 389 8.39 21.47 16.47
N SER A 390 8.00 20.61 15.53
CA SER A 390 8.57 19.28 15.30
C SER A 390 8.32 18.78 13.88
N LEU A 391 8.77 17.57 13.58
CA LEU A 391 8.41 16.90 12.33
C LEU A 391 6.89 16.70 12.19
N ASP A 392 6.14 16.67 13.30
CA ASP A 392 4.68 16.57 13.26
C ASP A 392 4.06 17.75 12.52
N ASP A 393 4.60 18.96 12.71
CA ASP A 393 4.14 20.17 12.01
C ASP A 393 4.45 20.09 10.51
N VAL A 394 5.56 19.46 10.13
CA VAL A 394 5.91 19.21 8.73
C VAL A 394 4.92 18.23 8.10
N MET A 395 4.62 17.12 8.78
CA MET A 395 3.63 16.15 8.33
C MET A 395 2.22 16.74 8.27
N GLY A 396 1.86 17.61 9.22
CA GLY A 396 0.61 18.35 9.25
C GLY A 396 0.47 19.29 8.05
N LEU A 397 1.51 20.07 7.72
CA LEU A 397 1.49 20.94 6.53
C LEU A 397 1.50 20.14 5.23
N LEU A 398 2.21 19.02 5.15
CA LEU A 398 2.14 18.10 4.01
C LEU A 398 0.73 17.54 3.83
N TRP A 399 0.09 17.14 4.92
CA TRP A 399 -1.29 16.67 4.93
C TRP A 399 -2.24 17.76 4.42
N GLU A 400 -2.23 18.94 5.04
CA GLU A 400 -3.11 20.06 4.68
C GLU A 400 -2.94 20.46 3.21
N ARG A 401 -1.69 20.59 2.75
CA ARG A 401 -1.38 21.13 1.43
C ARG A 401 -1.46 20.09 0.33
N TYR A 402 -1.18 18.82 0.58
CA TYR A 402 -1.04 17.83 -0.50
C TYR A 402 -1.84 16.55 -0.27
N GLY A 403 -1.91 16.06 0.97
CA GLY A 403 -2.64 14.85 1.32
C GLY A 403 -4.16 15.00 1.27
N ALA A 404 -4.72 15.93 2.04
CA ALA A 404 -6.16 16.16 2.12
C ALA A 404 -6.78 16.62 0.78
N PRO A 405 -6.12 17.46 -0.04
CA PRO A 405 -6.58 17.79 -1.39
C PRO A 405 -6.35 16.68 -2.43
N ASP A 406 -5.66 15.58 -2.07
CA ASP A 406 -5.37 14.41 -2.91
C ASP A 406 -4.62 14.73 -4.22
N ARG A 407 -3.71 15.71 -4.20
CA ARG A 407 -3.04 16.23 -5.42
C ARG A 407 -1.62 15.71 -5.65
N GLY A 408 -1.02 15.04 -4.67
CA GLY A 408 0.39 14.69 -4.67
C GLY A 408 1.33 15.91 -4.63
N PHE A 409 2.50 15.78 -4.04
CA PHE A 409 3.48 16.86 -3.99
C PHE A 409 4.43 16.82 -5.21
N PRO A 410 4.69 17.96 -5.88
CA PRO A 410 5.62 18.00 -7.00
C PRO A 410 7.06 17.61 -6.62
N GLU A 411 7.76 16.93 -7.54
CA GLU A 411 9.20 16.66 -7.44
C GLU A 411 10.07 17.57 -8.32
N ALA A 412 9.48 18.47 -9.09
CA ALA A 412 10.21 19.36 -9.98
C ALA A 412 10.67 20.64 -9.25
N GLY A 413 11.93 21.04 -9.47
CA GLY A 413 12.56 22.23 -8.89
C GLY A 413 13.95 21.92 -8.36
N GLU A 414 14.72 22.96 -7.98
CA GLU A 414 16.03 22.79 -7.33
C GLU A 414 15.89 22.28 -5.88
N GLU A 415 14.75 22.57 -5.23
CA GLU A 415 14.44 22.16 -3.86
C GLU A 415 13.14 21.33 -3.84
N SER A 416 13.11 20.23 -3.08
CA SER A 416 11.89 19.42 -2.96
C SER A 416 10.83 20.08 -2.06
N VAL A 417 9.57 19.65 -2.18
CA VAL A 417 8.46 20.20 -1.37
C VAL A 417 8.67 19.98 0.12
N ILE A 418 9.21 18.81 0.51
CA ILE A 418 9.48 18.48 1.91
C ILE A 418 10.53 19.42 2.51
N GLU A 419 11.56 19.78 1.76
CA GLU A 419 12.60 20.72 2.21
C GLU A 419 12.02 22.09 2.48
N ARG A 420 11.22 22.63 1.55
CA ARG A 420 10.55 23.93 1.75
C ARG A 420 9.65 23.94 2.97
N ILE A 421 8.84 22.89 3.17
CA ILE A 421 7.94 22.80 4.32
C ILE A 421 8.77 22.68 5.61
N ALA A 422 9.81 21.85 5.62
CA ALA A 422 10.68 21.71 6.78
C ALA A 422 11.35 23.04 7.16
N GLN A 423 11.83 23.82 6.17
CA GLN A 423 12.38 25.15 6.40
C GLN A 423 11.34 26.14 6.94
N GLU A 424 10.11 26.11 6.41
CA GLU A 424 9.01 26.94 6.91
C GLU A 424 8.67 26.63 8.38
N VAL A 425 8.67 25.34 8.73
CA VAL A 425 8.42 24.88 10.10
C VAL A 425 9.59 25.26 11.00
N CYS A 426 10.82 24.99 10.58
CA CYS A 426 12.04 25.24 11.34
C CYS A 426 12.29 26.73 11.57
N GLY A 427 11.99 27.59 10.59
CA GLY A 427 12.27 29.02 10.63
C GLY A 427 13.69 29.40 10.20
N GLU A 428 14.49 28.43 9.73
CA GLU A 428 15.85 28.64 9.21
C GLU A 428 16.13 27.78 7.97
N PRO A 429 17.17 28.12 7.16
CA PRO A 429 17.56 27.34 5.99
C PRO A 429 18.05 25.94 6.37
N LEU A 430 17.64 24.93 5.61
CA LEU A 430 17.99 23.52 5.82
C LEU A 430 18.73 22.90 4.63
N GLY A 431 19.11 23.69 3.62
CA GLY A 431 19.79 23.21 2.42
C GLY A 431 21.00 22.32 2.75
N ASP A 432 21.90 22.77 3.62
CA ASP A 432 23.08 22.01 4.04
C ASP A 432 22.72 20.67 4.72
N PHE A 433 21.62 20.64 5.49
CA PHE A 433 21.13 19.41 6.14
C PHE A 433 20.71 18.40 5.07
N PHE A 434 19.90 18.83 4.10
CA PHE A 434 19.38 17.95 3.06
C PHE A 434 20.44 17.53 2.06
N ASP A 435 21.31 18.43 1.63
CA ASP A 435 22.43 18.09 0.75
C ASP A 435 23.35 17.06 1.41
N ARG A 436 23.62 17.22 2.71
CA ARG A 436 24.44 16.28 3.46
C ARG A 436 23.77 14.93 3.62
N TYR A 437 22.50 14.86 4.02
CA TYR A 437 21.90 13.58 4.43
C TYR A 437 21.09 12.88 3.35
N LEU A 438 20.58 13.62 2.36
CA LEU A 438 19.82 13.07 1.23
C LEU A 438 20.71 12.79 0.01
N ARG A 439 21.57 13.76 -0.34
CA ARG A 439 22.32 13.80 -1.62
C ARG A 439 23.78 13.42 -1.49
N SER A 440 24.22 13.06 -0.29
CA SER A 440 25.59 12.61 -0.05
C SER A 440 25.62 11.32 0.78
N THR A 441 26.79 10.69 0.80
CA THR A 441 27.11 9.54 1.63
C THR A 441 27.80 9.94 2.95
N ALA A 442 27.76 11.22 3.31
CA ALA A 442 28.26 11.69 4.59
C ALA A 442 27.55 10.98 5.76
N GLU A 443 28.32 10.68 6.81
CA GLU A 443 27.81 10.02 8.01
C GLU A 443 26.79 10.89 8.74
N LEU A 444 25.78 10.24 9.33
CA LEU A 444 24.76 10.85 10.17
C LEU A 444 25.37 11.27 11.52
N GLU A 445 25.09 12.50 11.96
CA GLU A 445 25.65 13.05 13.21
C GLU A 445 24.62 12.99 14.34
N TYR A 446 24.64 11.91 15.13
CA TYR A 446 23.64 11.69 16.20
C TYR A 446 23.88 12.48 17.50
N GLY A 447 25.07 13.05 17.69
CA GLY A 447 25.50 13.64 18.96
C GLY A 447 25.49 15.17 19.02
N ARG A 448 24.76 15.84 18.12
CA ARG A 448 24.68 17.29 18.06
C ARG A 448 23.43 17.83 18.74
#